data_AF-A0A9N9ITH9-F1
#
_entry.id   AF-A0A9N9ITH9-F1
#
_cell.length_a   1.000
_cell.length_b   1.000
_cell.length_c   1.000
_cell.angle_alpha   90.00
_cell.angle_beta   90.00
_cell.angle_gamma   90.00
#
_symmetry.space_group_name_H-M   'P 1'
#
loop_
_entity.id
_entity.type
_entity.pdbx_description
1 polymer ?
#
loop_
_entity_poly.entity_id
_entity_poly.type
_entity_poly.pdbx_seq_one_letter_code
_entity_poly.pdbx_strand_id
1 'polypeptide(L)' 'WKTSVDKENATFFPLRIGQKTKTCLNNHDFFVTIVVGNKNNTSLLGYLCQSDVYISQIENDPSRAISS' A
#
# COMPACT_ATOMS: atom_id res chain seq x y z
N TRP A 1 -8.25 9.18 -0.59
CA TRP A 1 -7.61 10.45 -0.24
C TRP A 1 -7.32 11.20 -1.53
N LYS A 2 -8.23 12.08 -1.97
CA LYS A 2 -7.96 12.99 -3.09
C LYS A 2 -7.40 14.27 -2.48
N THR A 3 -6.10 14.39 -2.45
CA THR A 3 -5.45 15.67 -2.18
C THR A 3 -5.43 16.42 -3.52
N SER A 4 -6.38 17.33 -3.69
CA SER A 4 -6.21 18.43 -4.65
C SER A 4 -5.07 19.30 -4.11
N VAL A 5 -3.84 18.99 -4.50
CA VAL A 5 -2.70 19.85 -4.17
C VAL A 5 -2.25 20.50 -5.46
N ASP A 6 -2.19 21.83 -5.45
CA ASP A 6 -1.33 22.56 -6.34
C ASP A 6 0.04 21.87 -6.30
N LYS A 7 0.47 21.32 -7.45
CA LYS A 7 1.65 20.45 -7.55
C LYS A 7 2.92 21.07 -6.96
N GLU A 8 2.95 22.40 -6.84
CA GLU A 8 4.06 23.17 -6.31
C GLU A 8 4.32 22.99 -4.81
N ASN A 9 3.30 22.65 -3.99
CA ASN A 9 3.42 22.54 -2.53
C ASN A 9 3.02 21.16 -1.98
N ALA A 10 3.15 20.11 -2.79
CA ALA A 10 2.88 18.76 -2.32
C ALA A 10 3.97 18.27 -1.36
N THR A 11 3.64 18.16 -0.07
CA THR A 11 4.48 17.47 0.91
C THR A 11 4.46 15.97 0.61
N PHE A 12 5.55 15.47 0.04
CA PHE A 12 5.73 14.03 -0.15
C PHE A 12 6.33 13.42 1.12
N PHE A 13 5.58 12.53 1.75
CA PHE A 13 6.14 11.66 2.78
C PHE A 13 6.89 10.53 2.09
N PRO A 14 8.18 10.28 2.40
CA PRO A 14 8.94 9.24 1.76
C PRO A 14 8.37 7.87 2.16
N LEU A 15 7.91 7.12 1.18
CA LEU A 15 7.56 5.70 1.34
C LEU A 15 8.85 4.88 1.31
N ARG A 16 9.02 3.98 2.29
CA ARG A 16 10.20 3.11 2.38
C ARG A 16 9.82 1.65 2.16
N ILE A 17 10.70 0.91 1.47
CA ILE A 17 10.59 -0.55 1.39
C ILE A 17 10.60 -1.13 2.80
N GLY A 18 9.70 -2.07 3.07
CA GLY A 18 9.50 -2.69 4.37
C GLY A 18 8.65 -1.86 5.34
N GLN A 19 8.26 -0.63 4.99
CA GLN A 19 7.32 0.14 5.79
C GLN A 19 6.00 -0.62 5.89
N LYS A 20 5.50 -0.76 7.12
CA LYS A 20 4.23 -1.42 7.42
C LYS A 20 3.23 -0.40 7.97
N THR A 21 2.03 -0.41 7.41
CA THR A 21 0.90 0.37 7.91
C THR A 21 -0.19 -0.59 8.35
N LYS A 22 -0.72 -0.36 9.56
CA LYS A 22 -1.89 -1.07 10.08
C LYS A 22 -3.14 -0.23 9.81
N THR A 23 -4.18 -0.83 9.26
CA THR A 23 -5.53 -0.26 9.21
C THR A 23 -6.53 -1.27 9.76
N CYS A 24 -7.69 -0.80 10.20
CA CYS A 24 -8.76 -1.66 10.70
C CYS A 24 -10.04 -1.37 9.92
N LEU A 25 -10.70 -2.43 9.44
CA LEU A 25 -11.98 -2.35 8.76
C LEU A 25 -12.86 -3.50 9.27
N ASN A 26 -14.10 -3.19 9.70
CA ASN A 26 -15.03 -4.17 10.25
C ASN A 26 -14.44 -5.03 11.37
N ASN A 27 -13.62 -4.43 12.25
CA ASN A 27 -12.88 -5.11 13.33
C ASN A 27 -11.84 -6.14 12.86
N HIS A 28 -11.44 -6.11 11.60
CA HIS A 28 -10.32 -6.89 11.08
C HIS A 28 -9.11 -5.99 10.85
N ASP A 29 -7.95 -6.45 11.32
CA ASP A 29 -6.68 -5.79 11.11
C ASP A 29 -6.12 -6.16 9.74
N PHE A 30 -5.71 -5.14 8.99
CA PHE A 30 -5.01 -5.27 7.72
C PHE A 30 -3.65 -4.60 7.84
N PHE A 31 -2.60 -5.35 7.49
CA PHE A 31 -1.23 -4.87 7.46
C PHE A 31 -0.79 -4.74 6.00
N VAL A 32 -0.55 -3.52 5.56
CA VAL A 32 0.00 -3.24 4.23
C VAL A 32 1.50 -3.03 4.38
N THR A 33 2.29 -3.86 3.70
CA THR A 33 3.75 -3.74 3.62
C THR A 33 4.14 -3.24 2.24
N ILE A 34 4.98 -2.20 2.19
CA ILE A 34 5.56 -1.70 0.95
C ILE A 34 6.72 -2.62 0.54
N VAL A 35 6.67 -3.16 -0.67
CA VAL A 35 7.67 -4.09 -1.22
C VAL A 35 8.24 -3.60 -2.55
N VAL A 36 9.33 -4.21 -3.01
CA VAL A 36 9.90 -3.95 -4.34
C VAL A 36 9.17 -4.81 -5.37
N GLY A 37 8.80 -4.21 -6.48
CA GLY A 37 8.11 -4.84 -7.58
C GLY A 37 6.60 -4.94 -7.36
N ASN A 38 5.87 -4.88 -8.46
CA ASN A 38 4.45 -5.21 -8.53
C ASN A 38 4.18 -5.95 -9.85
N LYS A 39 2.93 -6.40 -10.05
CA LYS A 39 2.52 -7.16 -11.25
C LYS A 39 2.79 -6.46 -12.58
N ASN A 40 2.93 -5.14 -12.60
CA ASN A 40 3.16 -4.36 -13.82
C ASN A 40 4.65 -4.07 -14.04
N ASN A 41 5.45 -3.94 -12.97
CA ASN A 41 6.85 -3.55 -13.07
C ASN A 41 7.65 -3.99 -11.82
N THR A 42 8.78 -4.67 -12.03
CA THR A 42 9.66 -5.20 -10.97
C THR A 42 10.47 -4.14 -10.23
N SER A 43 10.59 -2.93 -10.77
CA SER A 43 11.40 -1.83 -10.21
C SER A 43 10.56 -0.75 -9.51
N LEU A 44 9.23 -0.83 -9.59
CA LEU A 44 8.32 0.08 -8.89
C LEU A 44 7.86 -0.51 -7.56
N LEU A 45 7.29 0.32 -6.70
CA LEU A 45 6.73 -0.15 -5.42
C LEU A 45 5.54 -1.08 -5.64
N GLY A 46 5.43 -2.09 -4.80
CA GLY A 46 4.26 -2.91 -4.62
C GLY A 46 3.73 -2.84 -3.21
N TYR A 47 2.49 -3.28 -3.04
CA TYR A 47 1.78 -3.30 -1.77
C TYR A 47 1.29 -4.72 -1.50
N LEU A 48 1.80 -5.31 -0.44
CA LEU A 48 1.39 -6.62 0.05
C LEU A 48 0.47 -6.43 1.25
N CYS A 49 -0.76 -6.92 1.16
CA CYS A 49 -1.68 -6.91 2.30
C CYS A 49 -1.69 -8.27 2.99
N GLN A 50 -1.72 -8.24 4.32
CA GLN A 50 -1.97 -9.40 5.15
C GLN A 50 -3.09 -9.08 6.12
N SER A 51 -4.03 -10.01 6.27
CA SER A 51 -5.05 -9.99 7.33
C SER A 51 -5.21 -11.40 7.88
N ASP A 52 -4.98 -11.56 9.18
CA ASP A 52 -4.89 -12.87 9.83
C ASP A 52 -3.96 -13.84 9.08
N VAL A 53 -4.51 -14.93 8.54
CA VAL A 53 -3.80 -15.95 7.75
C VAL A 53 -3.79 -15.67 6.24
N TYR A 54 -4.58 -14.70 5.79
CA TYR A 54 -4.67 -14.33 4.38
C TYR A 54 -3.55 -13.38 4.00
N ILE A 55 -2.92 -13.65 2.85
CA ILE A 55 -1.90 -12.80 2.23
C ILE A 55 -2.36 -12.56 0.79
N SER A 56 -2.50 -11.28 0.42
CA SER A 56 -2.90 -10.90 -0.92
C SER A 56 -1.77 -11.14 -1.93
N GLN A 57 -2.10 -11.06 -3.22
CA GLN A 57 -1.10 -10.80 -4.25
C GLN A 57 -0.48 -9.40 -4.07
N ILE A 58 0.71 -9.19 -4.66
CA ILE A 58 1.35 -7.88 -4.65
C ILE A 58 0.66 -6.96 -5.66
N GLU A 59 0.03 -5.90 -5.15
CA GLU A 59 -0.70 -4.93 -5.94
C GLU A 59 0.12 -3.66 -6.20
N ASN A 60 -0.22 -2.94 -7.27
CA ASN A 60 0.41 -1.65 -7.61
C ASN A 60 -0.31 -0.44 -7.00
N ASP A 61 -1.41 -0.67 -6.27
CA ASP A 61 -2.19 0.33 -5.54
C ASP A 61 -2.49 -0.18 -4.12
N PRO A 62 -2.30 0.63 -3.07
CA PRO A 62 -2.50 0.19 -1.69
C PRO A 62 -3.96 -0.12 -1.35
N SER A 63 -4.92 0.54 -2.01
CA SER A 63 -6.35 0.28 -1.79
C SER A 63 -6.72 -1.07 -2.39
N ARG A 64 -6.21 -1.37 -3.59
CA ARG A 64 -6.36 -2.68 -4.22
C ARG A 64 -5.78 -3.81 -3.40
N ALA A 65 -4.64 -3.58 -2.72
CA ALA A 65 -4.03 -4.59 -1.86
C ALA A 65 -4.98 -5.03 -0.73
N ILE A 66 -5.76 -4.09 -0.16
CA ILE A 66 -6.72 -4.38 0.92
C ILE A 66 -7.98 -5.06 0.38
N SER A 67 -8.40 -4.74 -0.85
CA SER A 67 -9.63 -5.27 -1.45
C SER A 67 -9.44 -6.52 -2.31
N SER A 68 -8.22 -7.07 -2.40
CA SER A 68 -7.86 -8.17 -3.31
C SER A 68 -8.07 -9.56 -2.69
#